data_AF-A0A1T1BHR1-F1
#
_entry.id   AF-A0A1T1BHR1-F1
#
_cell.length_a   1.000
_cell.length_b   1.000
_cell.length_c   1.000
_cell.angle_alpha   90.00
_cell.angle_beta   90.00
_cell.angle_gamma   90.00
#
_symmetry.space_group_name_H-M   'P 1'
#
loop_
_entity.id
_entity.type
_entity.pdbx_description
1 polymer ?
#
loop_
_entity_poly.entity_id
_entity_poly.type
_entity_poly.pdbx_seq_one_letter_code
_entity_poly.pdbx_strand_id
1 'polypeptide(L)'
;MEDTPRGPVARLELPDGRTIVRPVSDLPPGVRGGDLLAVTDGPDGVTLRLLPEETAARRRAAQATLDTLNAAGRATLPLNDDGDITL
;
A
#
# COMPACT_ATOMS: atom_id res chain seq x y z
N MET A 1 -18.13 27.16 2.33
CA MET A 1 -18.78 25.84 2.43
C MET A 1 -17.66 24.83 2.54
N GLU A 2 -17.55 24.11 3.66
CA GLU A 2 -16.53 23.07 3.82
C GLU A 2 -17.12 21.75 3.35
N ASP A 3 -16.69 21.33 2.15
CA ASP A 3 -17.03 20.04 1.56
C ASP A 3 -16.09 18.97 2.12
N THR A 4 -16.20 18.72 3.43
CA THR A 4 -15.45 17.64 4.06
C THR A 4 -16.23 16.35 3.88
N PRO A 5 -15.63 15.27 3.30
CA PRO A 5 -16.29 13.99 3.17
C PRO A 5 -16.81 13.53 4.54
N ARG A 6 -18.12 13.36 4.67
CA ARG A 6 -18.72 12.76 5.86
C ARG A 6 -18.70 11.24 5.70
N GLY A 7 -17.77 10.56 6.36
CA GLY A 7 -17.69 9.09 6.36
C GLY A 7 -16.28 8.54 6.22
N PRO A 8 -16.12 7.21 6.09
CA PRO A 8 -14.82 6.58 5.89
C PRO A 8 -14.13 7.12 4.64
N VAL A 9 -12.86 7.48 4.80
CA VAL A 9 -12.00 7.95 3.70
C VAL A 9 -10.79 7.05 3.56
N ALA A 10 -10.28 6.96 2.34
CA ALA A 10 -9.03 6.30 2.01
C ALA A 10 -7.98 7.34 1.60
N ARG A 11 -6.73 7.09 1.99
CA ARG A 11 -5.57 7.80 1.47
C ARG A 11 -5.02 7.03 0.28
N LEU A 12 -4.99 7.67 -0.88
CA LEU A 12 -4.43 7.11 -2.11
C LEU A 12 -3.08 7.76 -2.38
N GLU A 13 -2.09 6.94 -2.71
CA GLU A 13 -0.78 7.39 -3.18
C GLU A 13 -0.75 7.38 -4.70
N LEU A 14 -0.33 8.51 -5.28
CA LEU A 14 -0.20 8.69 -6.73
C LEU A 14 1.22 8.29 -7.17
N PRO A 15 1.44 8.01 -8.47
CA PRO A 15 2.77 7.64 -8.97
C PRO A 15 3.87 8.69 -8.73
N ASP A 16 3.50 9.95 -8.53
CA ASP A 16 4.41 11.05 -8.21
C ASP A 16 4.72 11.19 -6.70
N GLY A 17 4.24 10.25 -5.88
CA GLY A 17 4.42 10.23 -4.42
C GLY A 17 3.51 11.17 -3.65
N ARG A 18 2.67 11.97 -4.32
CA ARG A 18 1.64 12.74 -3.63
C ARG A 18 0.55 11.82 -3.13
N THR A 19 -0.12 12.25 -2.07
CA THR A 19 -1.28 11.53 -1.56
C THR A 19 -2.54 12.37 -1.59
N ILE A 20 -3.64 11.77 -2.03
CA ILE A 20 -4.97 12.38 -2.04
C ILE A 20 -5.90 11.61 -1.10
N VAL A 21 -6.91 12.30 -0.59
CA VAL A 21 -7.97 11.69 0.22
C VAL A 21 -9.22 11.54 -0.65
N ARG A 22 -9.82 10.36 -0.60
CA ARG A 22 -11.07 10.04 -1.30
C ARG A 22 -12.05 9.34 -0.36
N PRO A 23 -13.36 9.60 -0.47
CA PRO A 23 -14.38 8.75 0.14
C PRO A 23 -14.17 7.28 -0.25
N VAL A 24 -14.36 6.35 0.69
CA VAL A 24 -14.29 4.91 0.38
C VAL A 24 -15.40 4.50 -0.60
N SER A 25 -16.52 5.22 -0.62
CA SER A 25 -17.62 5.03 -1.58
C SER A 25 -17.20 5.19 -3.04
N ASP A 26 -16.12 5.93 -3.29
CA ASP A 26 -15.63 6.22 -4.64
C ASP A 26 -14.66 5.13 -5.14
N LEU A 27 -14.33 4.16 -4.28
CA LEU A 27 -13.42 3.08 -4.58
C LEU A 27 -14.17 1.84 -5.08
N PRO A 28 -13.52 1.02 -5.94
CA PRO A 28 -14.06 -0.29 -6.29
C PRO A 28 -14.37 -1.14 -5.05
N PRO A 29 -15.41 -1.99 -5.10
CA PRO A 29 -15.72 -2.87 -3.99
C PRO A 29 -14.56 -3.85 -3.73
N GLY A 30 -14.30 -4.15 -2.47
CA GLY A 30 -13.29 -5.12 -2.05
C GLY A 30 -11.86 -4.59 -1.97
N VAL A 31 -11.62 -3.31 -2.28
CA VAL A 31 -10.32 -2.65 -2.08
C VAL A 31 -9.88 -2.73 -0.61
N ARG A 32 -8.61 -3.07 -0.40
CA ARG A 32 -7.94 -3.11 0.90
C ARG A 32 -6.72 -2.19 0.90
N GLY A 33 -6.21 -1.90 2.10
CA GLY A 33 -4.97 -1.15 2.27
C GLY A 33 -3.81 -1.82 1.54
N GLY A 34 -3.08 -1.04 0.74
CA GLY A 34 -1.93 -1.50 -0.04
C GLY A 34 -2.25 -2.11 -1.41
N ASP A 35 -3.52 -2.14 -1.81
CA ASP A 35 -3.91 -2.57 -3.16
C ASP A 35 -3.54 -1.51 -4.21
N LEU A 36 -3.16 -1.98 -5.40
CA LEU A 36 -2.93 -1.13 -6.55
C LEU A 36 -4.21 -0.92 -7.35
N LEU A 37 -4.42 0.32 -7.78
CA LEU A 37 -5.54 0.73 -8.62
C LEU A 37 -5.03 1.26 -9.95
N ALA A 38 -5.59 0.78 -11.06
CA ALA A 38 -5.47 1.43 -12.34
C ALA A 38 -6.36 2.67 -12.35
N VAL A 39 -5.82 3.77 -12.84
CA VAL A 39 -6.53 5.02 -13.08
C VAL A 39 -6.76 5.14 -14.58
N THR A 40 -7.99 5.39 -15.00
CA THR A 40 -8.33 5.63 -16.41
C THR A 40 -9.16 6.89 -16.51
N ASP A 41 -8.68 7.87 -17.27
CA ASP A 41 -9.44 9.07 -17.57
C ASP A 41 -10.46 8.80 -18.69
N GLY A 42 -11.69 9.24 -18.48
CA GLY A 42 -12.78 9.11 -19.45
C GLY A 42 -13.65 10.38 -19.51
N PRO A 43 -14.61 10.44 -20.44
CA PRO A 43 -15.52 11.59 -20.59
C PRO A 43 -16.34 11.86 -19.33
N ASP A 44 -16.58 10.83 -18.52
CA ASP A 44 -17.33 10.90 -17.25
C ASP A 44 -16.42 11.09 -16.02
N GLY A 45 -15.14 11.38 -16.24
CA GLY A 45 -14.14 11.56 -15.19
C GLY A 45 -13.22 10.36 -14.99
N VAL A 46 -12.65 10.25 -13.79
CA VAL A 46 -11.65 9.25 -13.44
C VAL A 46 -12.31 7.94 -13.02
N THR A 47 -11.98 6.85 -13.69
CA THR A 47 -12.37 5.49 -13.29
C THR A 47 -11.21 4.78 -12.59
N LEU A 48 -11.51 4.10 -11.49
CA LEU A 48 -10.56 3.28 -10.74
C LEU A 48 -10.87 1.79 -10.92
N ARG A 49 -9.83 0.97 -11.12
CA ARG A 49 -9.98 -0.50 -11.22
C ARG A 49 -8.94 -1.20 -10.37
N LEU A 50 -9.35 -2.21 -9.61
CA LEU A 50 -8.45 -3.03 -8.80
C LEU A 50 -7.51 -3.86 -9.67
N LEU A 51 -6.24 -3.93 -9.28
CA LEU A 51 -5.17 -4.69 -9.93
C LEU A 51 -4.66 -5.81 -8.99
N PRO A 52 -5.38 -6.93 -8.87
CA PRO A 52 -5.07 -7.95 -7.87
C PRO A 52 -3.75 -8.68 -8.16
N GLU A 53 -3.43 -8.94 -9.42
CA GLU A 53 -2.21 -9.65 -9.82
C GLU A 53 -0.96 -8.80 -9.57
N GLU A 54 -1.01 -7.52 -9.95
CA GLU A 54 0.05 -6.56 -9.73
C GLU A 54 0.24 -6.25 -8.25
N THR A 55 -0.85 -6.16 -7.49
CA THR A 55 -0.80 -6.04 -6.03
C THR A 55 -0.05 -7.23 -5.42
N ALA A 56 -0.41 -8.45 -5.82
CA ALA A 56 0.25 -9.66 -5.33
C ALA A 56 1.73 -9.71 -5.74
N ALA A 57 2.06 -9.30 -6.97
CA ALA A 57 3.44 -9.23 -7.45
C ALA A 57 4.27 -8.21 -6.64
N ARG A 58 3.74 -7.01 -6.41
CA ARG A 58 4.41 -5.96 -5.62
C ARG A 58 4.60 -6.40 -4.17
N ARG A 59 3.61 -7.06 -3.58
CA ARG A 59 3.71 -7.61 -2.22
C ARG A 59 4.80 -8.68 -2.11
N ARG A 60 4.88 -9.62 -3.07
CA ARG A 60 5.95 -10.62 -3.10
C ARG A 60 7.33 -9.98 -3.24
N ALA A 61 7.48 -8.98 -4.10
CA ALA A 61 8.74 -8.27 -4.28
C ALA A 61 9.16 -7.53 -2.99
N ALA A 62 8.23 -6.80 -2.37
CA ALA A 62 8.49 -6.11 -1.11
C ALA A 62 8.86 -7.09 0.02
N GLN A 63 8.18 -8.24 0.10
CA GLN A 63 8.51 -9.27 1.08
C GLN A 63 9.93 -9.82 0.85
N ALA A 64 10.31 -10.13 -0.39
CA ALA A 64 11.66 -10.60 -0.69
C ALA A 64 12.74 -9.56 -0.33
N THR A 65 12.47 -8.27 -0.54
CA THR A 65 13.35 -7.18 -0.10
C THR A 65 13.47 -7.16 1.43
N LEU A 66 12.36 -7.23 2.15
CA LEU A 66 12.36 -7.27 3.62
C LEU A 66 13.10 -8.49 4.15
N ASP A 67 12.90 -9.66 3.57
CA ASP A 67 13.58 -10.89 3.96
C ASP A 67 15.11 -10.75 3.79
N THR A 68 15.55 -10.12 2.70
CA THR A 68 16.98 -9.84 2.46
C THR A 68 17.54 -8.88 3.51
N LEU A 69 16.83 -7.78 3.81
CA LEU A 69 17.25 -6.81 4.82
C LEU A 69 17.30 -7.43 6.22
N ASN A 70 16.30 -8.25 6.55
CA ASN A 70 16.23 -8.95 7.83
C ASN A 70 17.36 -9.97 7.98
N ALA A 71 17.69 -10.73 6.93
CA ALA A 71 18.81 -11.64 6.94
C ALA A 71 20.15 -10.91 7.15
N ALA A 72 20.35 -9.78 6.44
CA ALA A 72 21.53 -8.95 6.62
C ALA A 72 21.62 -8.37 8.05
N GLY A 73 20.51 -7.86 8.60
CA GLY A 73 20.46 -7.33 9.96
C GLY A 73 20.71 -8.39 11.04
N ARG A 74 20.19 -9.62 10.87
CA ARG A 74 20.46 -10.74 11.79
C ARG A 74 21.93 -11.14 11.82
N ALA A 75 22.63 -11.01 10.69
CA ALA A 75 24.06 -11.29 10.64
C ALA A 75 24.92 -10.25 11.39
N THR A 76 24.38 -9.06 11.66
CA THR A 76 25.12 -7.94 12.26
C THR A 76 24.73 -7.63 13.69
N LEU A 77 23.60 -8.14 14.17
CA LEU A 77 23.10 -7.92 15.54
C LEU A 77 23.52 -9.07 16.47
N PRO A 78 23.88 -8.80 17.74
CA PRO A 78 24.03 -9.83 18.76
C PRO A 78 22.62 -10.31 19.17
N LEU A 79 22.17 -11.38 18.53
CA LEU A 79 20.88 -12.00 18.81
C LEU A 79 21.06 -13.27 19.64
N ASN A 80 20.13 -13.54 20.55
CA ASN A 80 20.04 -14.84 21.22
C ASN A 80 19.39 -15.89 20.29
N ASP A 81 19.27 -17.14 20.77
CA ASP A 81 18.68 -18.26 20.01
C ASP A 81 17.20 -18.03 19.65
N ASP A 82 16.49 -17.17 20.41
CA ASP A 82 15.11 -16.79 20.15
C ASP A 82 14.99 -15.64 19.12
N GLY A 83 16.11 -15.02 18.75
CA GLY A 83 16.17 -13.91 17.79
C GLY A 83 15.97 -12.52 18.41
N ASP A 84 16.02 -12.40 19.74
CA ASP A 84 15.96 -11.14 20.46
C ASP A 84 17.33 -10.47 20.54
N ILE A 85 17.35 -9.13 20.54
CA ILE A 85 18.57 -8.33 20.72
C ILE A 85 19.06 -8.48 22.16
N THR A 86 20.28 -8.99 22.33
CA THR A 86 20.97 -8.98 23.62
C THR A 86 21.80 -7.71 23.76
N LEU A 87 21.46 -6.88 24.75
CA LEU A 87 22.14 -5.64 25.11
C LEU A 87 23.19 -5.85 26.21
#